data_AF-A0A1C6CQA8-F1
#
_entry.id   AF-A0A1C6CQA8-F1
#
_cell.length_a   1.000
_cell.length_b   1.000
_cell.length_c   1.000
_cell.angle_alpha   90.00
_cell.angle_beta   90.00
_cell.angle_gamma   90.00
#
_symmetry.space_group_name_H-M   'P 1'
#
loop_
_entity.id
_entity.type
_entity.pdbx_description
1 polymer ?
#
loop_
_entity_poly.entity_id
_entity_poly.type
_entity_poly.pdbx_seq_one_letter_code
_entity_poly.pdbx_strand_id
1 'polypeptide(L)'
;MLTIDEIKNISFRKATLNGGYRAEDVDSFIDEVIVSFEQLKKEKTNLVHKIDVLATRVEQYRADEETVRNALLASQKVADACIREAKEKAAKIVRDAETKAKTLLVDANNMTAAEKEHYLQLQSDAANLRNELISLYSKHIKSIDDLPSTSDVEASKAELDEKYPTEEVTAPAQPQVEDDVKIAVPSEMKAEPIAETEEVSAHPKRQSKFSHLKFGDNYDVTAD
;
A
#
# COMPACT_ATOMS: atom_id res chain seq x y z
N MET A 1 36.92 -72.37 32.25
CA MET A 1 35.57 -72.99 32.19
C MET A 1 35.68 -74.19 31.27
N LEU A 2 35.01 -75.29 31.62
CA LEU A 2 34.97 -76.44 30.73
C LEU A 2 34.20 -76.10 29.45
N THR A 3 34.70 -76.59 28.32
CA THR A 3 33.99 -76.58 27.04
C THR A 3 33.10 -77.80 26.91
N ILE A 4 32.11 -77.74 26.03
CA ILE A 4 31.23 -78.88 25.73
C ILE A 4 32.06 -80.09 25.28
N ASP A 5 33.12 -79.86 24.51
CA ASP A 5 34.00 -80.92 24.01
C ASP A 5 34.86 -81.54 25.12
N GLU A 6 35.24 -80.75 26.14
CA GLU A 6 35.93 -81.27 27.32
C GLU A 6 34.99 -82.09 28.23
N ILE A 7 33.71 -81.73 28.30
CA ILE A 7 32.70 -82.51 29.04
C ILE A 7 32.40 -83.83 28.32
N LYS A 8 32.32 -83.82 26.98
CA LYS A 8 32.09 -85.02 26.14
C LYS A 8 33.21 -86.05 26.22
N ASN A 9 34.46 -85.60 26.36
CA ASN A 9 35.64 -86.47 26.33
C ASN A 9 36.21 -86.78 27.73
N ILE A 10 35.50 -86.43 28.80
CA ILE A 10 35.97 -86.70 30.15
C ILE A 10 35.91 -88.21 30.44
N SER A 11 36.96 -88.74 31.09
CA SER A 11 36.99 -90.14 31.52
C SER A 11 37.30 -90.22 33.01
N PHE A 12 36.58 -91.09 33.70
CA PHE A 12 36.74 -91.30 35.15
C PHE A 12 37.51 -92.60 35.42
N ARG A 13 38.41 -92.58 36.41
CA ARG A 13 39.12 -93.79 36.84
C ARG A 13 38.15 -94.74 37.52
N LYS A 14 38.22 -96.04 37.18
CA LYS A 14 37.40 -97.08 37.82
C LYS A 14 37.79 -97.25 39.30
N ALA A 15 36.83 -97.20 40.21
CA ALA A 15 37.05 -97.44 41.62
C ALA A 15 37.36 -98.94 41.87
N THR A 16 38.40 -99.22 42.65
CA THR A 16 38.87 -100.59 42.98
C THR A 16 38.20 -101.18 44.22
N LEU A 17 37.34 -100.41 44.92
CA LEU A 17 36.63 -100.81 46.14
C LEU A 17 35.10 -100.82 45.88
N ASN A 18 34.35 -101.66 46.61
CA ASN A 18 32.91 -101.97 46.40
C ASN A 18 31.90 -100.80 46.61
N GLY A 19 32.29 -99.54 46.35
CA GLY A 19 31.46 -98.35 46.58
C GLY A 19 31.60 -97.22 45.54
N GLY A 20 32.00 -97.53 44.30
CA GLY A 20 32.08 -96.55 43.22
C GLY A 20 30.73 -96.27 42.54
N TYR A 21 30.61 -95.11 41.87
CA TYR A 21 29.46 -94.81 41.01
C TYR A 21 29.38 -95.78 39.83
N ARG A 22 28.17 -96.08 39.39
CA ARG A 22 27.90 -96.93 38.22
C ARG A 22 28.20 -96.12 36.96
N ALA A 23 28.94 -96.72 36.03
CA ALA A 23 29.37 -96.03 34.81
C ALA A 23 28.16 -95.58 33.98
N GLU A 24 27.11 -96.39 33.92
CA GLU A 24 25.90 -96.11 33.14
C GLU A 24 25.14 -94.89 33.68
N ASP A 25 25.05 -94.77 35.01
CA ASP A 25 24.35 -93.66 35.66
C ASP A 25 25.17 -92.35 35.53
N VAL A 26 26.50 -92.45 35.51
CA VAL A 26 27.41 -91.31 35.29
C VAL A 26 27.34 -90.84 33.83
N ASP A 27 27.37 -91.75 32.87
CA ASP A 27 27.27 -91.42 31.44
C ASP A 27 25.92 -90.75 31.12
N SER A 28 24.80 -91.28 31.65
CA SER A 28 23.48 -90.66 31.48
C SER A 28 23.41 -89.25 32.08
N PHE A 29 24.09 -88.99 33.21
CA PHE A 29 24.15 -87.66 33.79
C PHE A 29 25.02 -86.71 32.95
N ILE A 30 26.14 -87.18 32.39
CA ILE A 30 26.99 -86.39 31.50
C ILE A 30 26.21 -85.95 30.25
N ASP A 31 25.41 -86.84 29.65
CA ASP A 31 24.55 -86.50 28.52
C ASP A 31 23.53 -85.39 28.86
N GLU A 32 22.89 -85.46 30.03
CA GLU A 32 21.95 -84.43 30.50
C GLU A 32 22.65 -83.08 30.76
N VAL A 33 23.86 -83.13 31.35
CA VAL A 33 24.70 -81.94 31.57
C VAL A 33 25.12 -81.31 30.23
N ILE A 34 25.48 -82.12 29.23
CA ILE A 34 25.82 -81.64 27.88
C ILE A 34 24.64 -80.90 27.28
N VAL A 35 23.43 -81.49 27.28
CA VAL A 35 22.23 -80.87 26.72
C VAL A 35 21.90 -79.56 27.44
N SER A 36 21.92 -79.57 28.77
CA SER A 36 21.65 -78.37 29.58
C SER A 36 22.67 -77.27 29.34
N PHE A 37 23.95 -77.62 29.19
CA PHE A 37 25.02 -76.65 28.94
C PHE A 37 24.99 -76.10 27.51
N GLU A 38 24.62 -76.91 26.52
CA GLU A 38 24.36 -76.48 25.14
C GLU A 38 23.19 -75.48 25.10
N GLN A 39 22.10 -75.77 25.81
CA GLN A 39 20.97 -74.86 25.95
C GLN A 39 21.39 -73.54 26.62
N LEU A 40 22.12 -73.61 27.74
CA LEU A 40 22.59 -72.42 28.45
C LEU A 40 23.55 -71.58 27.60
N LYS A 41 24.41 -72.21 26.80
CA LYS A 41 25.29 -71.51 25.86
C LYS A 41 24.48 -70.80 24.77
N LYS A 42 23.47 -71.46 24.21
CA LYS A 42 22.55 -70.87 23.21
C LYS A 42 21.75 -69.70 23.78
N GLU A 43 21.24 -69.83 24.99
CA GLU A 43 20.53 -68.76 25.69
C GLU A 43 21.45 -67.57 25.97
N LYS A 44 22.68 -67.81 26.44
CA LYS A 44 23.69 -66.77 26.62
C LYS A 44 23.96 -66.02 25.32
N THR A 45 24.18 -66.71 24.20
CA THR A 45 24.42 -66.03 22.91
C THR A 45 23.21 -65.21 22.46
N ASN A 46 21.99 -65.73 22.66
CA ASN A 46 20.77 -65.00 22.33
C ASN A 46 20.59 -63.76 23.20
N LEU A 47 20.88 -63.85 24.50
CA LEU A 47 20.80 -62.72 25.43
C LEU A 47 21.85 -61.66 25.12
N VAL A 48 23.10 -62.06 24.83
CA VAL A 48 24.16 -61.14 24.42
C VAL A 48 23.77 -60.41 23.14
N HIS A 49 23.22 -61.10 22.15
CA HIS A 49 22.75 -60.47 20.92
C HIS A 49 21.58 -59.50 21.18
N LYS A 50 20.63 -59.86 22.05
CA LYS A 50 19.54 -58.94 22.44
C LYS A 50 20.06 -57.69 23.14
N ILE A 51 21.06 -57.82 24.02
CA ILE A 51 21.69 -56.69 24.69
C ILE A 51 22.34 -55.75 23.67
N ASP A 52 23.04 -56.29 22.69
CA ASP A 52 23.70 -55.50 21.63
C ASP A 52 22.69 -54.71 20.79
N VAL A 53 21.61 -55.37 20.36
CA VAL A 53 20.51 -54.72 19.63
C VAL A 53 19.85 -53.63 20.47
N LEU A 54 19.60 -53.89 21.76
CA LEU A 54 19.01 -52.91 22.66
C LEU A 54 19.95 -51.72 22.92
N ALA A 55 21.24 -51.96 23.10
CA ALA A 55 22.24 -50.90 23.26
C ALA A 55 22.29 -50.00 22.02
N THR A 56 22.34 -50.59 20.83
CA THR A 56 22.30 -49.85 19.56
C THR A 56 21.03 -49.00 19.43
N ARG A 57 19.86 -49.56 19.78
CA ARG A 57 18.59 -48.81 19.75
C ARG A 57 18.57 -47.66 20.75
N VAL A 58 19.12 -47.85 21.94
CA VAL A 58 19.22 -46.78 22.94
C VAL A 58 20.10 -45.65 22.42
N GLU A 59 21.23 -45.95 21.81
CA GLU A 59 22.10 -44.92 21.20
C GLU A 59 21.38 -44.16 20.08
N GLN A 60 20.66 -44.89 19.21
CA GLN A 60 19.85 -44.26 18.16
C GLN A 60 18.79 -43.33 18.73
N TYR A 61 18.03 -43.76 19.75
CA TYR A 61 17.02 -42.90 20.37
C TYR A 61 17.62 -41.67 21.03
N ARG A 62 18.84 -41.75 21.59
CA ARG A 62 19.54 -40.58 22.14
C ARG A 62 19.95 -39.61 21.04
N ALA A 63 20.42 -40.10 19.91
CA ALA A 63 20.76 -39.25 18.76
C ALA A 63 19.50 -38.59 18.15
N ASP A 64 18.39 -39.33 18.07
CA ASP A 64 17.10 -38.80 17.62
C ASP A 64 16.56 -37.73 18.58
N GLU A 65 16.63 -37.97 19.89
CA GLU A 65 16.24 -37.00 20.92
C GLU A 65 17.05 -35.71 20.80
N GLU A 66 18.37 -35.82 20.62
CA GLU A 66 19.24 -34.66 20.41
C GLU A 66 18.86 -33.89 19.13
N THR A 67 18.57 -34.61 18.05
CA THR A 67 18.13 -34.01 16.78
C THR A 67 16.81 -33.25 16.96
N VAL A 68 15.83 -33.86 17.63
CA VAL A 68 14.54 -33.23 17.93
C VAL A 68 14.72 -32.01 18.82
N ARG A 69 15.54 -32.12 19.88
CA ARG A 69 15.84 -31.00 20.78
C ARG A 69 16.47 -29.84 20.02
N ASN A 70 17.44 -30.11 19.15
CA ASN A 70 18.09 -29.10 18.33
C ASN A 70 17.11 -28.46 17.33
N ALA A 71 16.25 -29.25 16.70
CA ALA A 71 15.20 -28.74 15.81
C ALA A 71 14.21 -27.83 16.55
N LEU A 72 13.81 -28.19 17.78
CA LEU A 72 12.93 -27.36 18.61
C LEU A 72 13.58 -26.02 18.98
N LEU A 73 14.85 -26.04 19.40
CA LEU A 73 15.59 -24.81 19.72
C LEU A 73 15.78 -23.91 18.49
N ALA A 74 16.10 -24.50 17.34
CA ALA A 74 16.19 -23.77 16.08
C ALA A 74 14.84 -23.15 15.70
N SER A 75 13.75 -23.91 15.83
CA SER A 75 12.39 -23.46 15.52
C SER A 75 11.97 -22.31 16.44
N GLN A 76 12.27 -22.38 17.74
CA GLN A 76 12.02 -21.31 18.70
C GLN A 76 12.80 -20.05 18.32
N LYS A 77 14.10 -20.17 18.00
CA LYS A 77 14.93 -19.04 17.59
C LYS A 77 14.38 -18.36 16.33
N VAL A 78 13.91 -19.14 15.36
CA VAL A 78 13.29 -18.62 14.13
C VAL A 78 11.96 -17.92 14.45
N ALA A 79 11.13 -18.50 15.33
CA ALA A 79 9.89 -17.87 15.78
C ALA A 79 10.14 -16.53 16.48
N ASP A 80 11.10 -16.48 17.41
CA ASP A 80 11.47 -15.26 18.12
C ASP A 80 12.02 -14.19 17.17
N ALA A 81 12.85 -14.59 16.20
CA ALA A 81 13.35 -13.69 15.16
C ALA A 81 12.22 -13.13 14.29
N CYS A 82 11.26 -13.98 13.89
CA CYS A 82 10.09 -13.58 13.12
C CYS A 82 9.21 -12.58 13.90
N ILE A 83 8.95 -12.85 15.18
CA ILE A 83 8.18 -11.94 16.06
C ILE A 83 8.90 -10.59 16.19
N ARG A 84 10.22 -10.60 16.39
CA ARG A 84 11.03 -9.38 16.49
C ARG A 84 10.96 -8.57 15.20
N GLU A 85 11.15 -9.22 14.05
CA GLU A 85 11.09 -8.57 12.73
C GLU A 85 9.69 -8.01 12.44
N ALA A 86 8.63 -8.76 12.76
CA ALA A 86 7.25 -8.30 12.60
C ALA A 86 6.97 -7.05 13.47
N LYS A 87 7.42 -7.06 14.73
CA LYS A 87 7.30 -5.90 15.64
C LYS A 87 8.09 -4.69 15.12
N GLU A 88 9.29 -4.90 14.60
CA GLU A 88 10.11 -3.84 14.03
C GLU A 88 9.47 -3.22 12.78
N LYS A 89 8.96 -4.06 11.87
CA LYS A 89 8.21 -3.62 10.68
C LYS A 89 6.95 -2.87 11.06
N ALA A 90 6.17 -3.38 12.03
CA ALA A 90 4.97 -2.70 12.52
C ALA A 90 5.32 -1.33 13.12
N ALA A 91 6.33 -1.25 13.98
CA ALA A 91 6.78 0.00 14.56
C ALA A 91 7.27 1.00 13.50
N LYS A 92 7.93 0.52 12.45
CA LYS A 92 8.34 1.35 11.31
C LYS A 92 7.13 1.89 10.55
N ILE A 93 6.15 1.04 10.22
CA ILE A 93 4.92 1.45 9.53
C ILE A 93 4.17 2.51 10.33
N VAL A 94 4.03 2.32 11.64
CA VAL A 94 3.37 3.30 12.52
C VAL A 94 4.14 4.62 12.52
N ARG A 95 5.47 4.59 12.70
CA ARG A 95 6.30 5.81 12.67
C ARG A 95 6.23 6.53 11.32
N ASP A 96 6.25 5.80 10.22
CA ASP A 96 6.16 6.37 8.87
C ASP A 96 4.77 6.99 8.64
N ALA A 97 3.70 6.33 9.10
CA ALA A 97 2.34 6.83 9.02
C ALA A 97 2.15 8.08 9.89
N GLU A 98 2.64 8.09 11.13
CA GLU A 98 2.61 9.26 12.01
C GLU A 98 3.38 10.44 11.43
N THR A 99 4.56 10.18 10.84
CA THR A 99 5.37 11.22 10.20
C THR A 99 4.62 11.82 9.02
N LYS A 100 4.05 10.99 8.13
CA LYS A 100 3.23 11.44 7.01
C LYS A 100 1.98 12.21 7.44
N ALA A 101 1.31 11.77 8.51
CA ALA A 101 0.16 12.46 9.05
C ALA A 101 0.55 13.85 9.60
N LYS A 102 1.67 13.93 10.32
CA LYS A 102 2.21 15.22 10.83
C LYS A 102 2.59 16.16 9.70
N THR A 103 3.27 15.68 8.66
CA THR A 103 3.62 16.52 7.50
C THR A 103 2.36 17.02 6.80
N LEU A 104 1.37 16.15 6.58
CA LEU A 104 0.11 16.53 5.95
C LEU A 104 -0.65 17.58 6.77
N LEU A 105 -0.65 17.48 8.09
CA LEU A 105 -1.27 18.48 8.97
C LEU A 105 -0.55 19.82 8.86
N VAL A 106 0.78 19.82 8.91
CA VAL A 106 1.58 21.04 8.76
C VAL A 106 1.34 21.68 7.40
N ASP A 107 1.35 20.90 6.32
CA ASP A 107 1.11 21.38 4.96
C ASP A 107 -0.31 21.97 4.83
N ALA A 108 -1.33 21.28 5.33
CA ALA A 108 -2.71 21.78 5.32
C ALA A 108 -2.88 23.07 6.13
N ASN A 109 -2.21 23.18 7.28
CA ASN A 109 -2.24 24.39 8.09
C ASN A 109 -1.54 25.56 7.39
N ASN A 110 -0.40 25.31 6.75
CA ASN A 110 0.32 26.31 5.96
C ASN A 110 -0.52 26.78 4.77
N MET A 111 -1.17 25.87 4.04
CA MET A 111 -2.08 26.21 2.95
C MET A 111 -3.26 27.05 3.44
N THR A 112 -3.86 26.67 4.58
CA THR A 112 -4.98 27.41 5.18
C THR A 112 -4.55 28.82 5.61
N ALA A 113 -3.35 28.96 6.17
CA ALA A 113 -2.79 30.26 6.55
C ALA A 113 -2.56 31.15 5.31
N ALA A 114 -1.98 30.60 4.24
CA ALA A 114 -1.76 31.31 2.99
C ALA A 114 -3.09 31.74 2.34
N GLU A 115 -4.08 30.85 2.28
CA GLU A 115 -5.41 31.17 1.74
C GLU A 115 -6.08 32.30 2.53
N LYS A 116 -5.95 32.28 3.86
CA LYS A 116 -6.48 33.35 4.72
C LYS A 116 -5.76 34.68 4.45
N GLU A 117 -4.45 34.66 4.24
CA GLU A 117 -3.69 35.85 3.87
C GLU A 117 -4.14 36.42 2.52
N HIS A 118 -4.29 35.57 1.50
CA HIS A 118 -4.82 35.97 0.19
C HIS A 118 -6.24 36.54 0.28
N TYR A 119 -7.09 35.94 1.12
CA TYR A 119 -8.44 36.44 1.36
C TYR A 119 -8.42 37.86 1.97
N LEU A 120 -7.55 38.10 2.97
CA LEU A 120 -7.41 39.41 3.60
C LEU A 120 -6.85 40.45 2.63
N GLN A 121 -5.88 40.08 1.79
CA GLN A 121 -5.34 40.94 0.74
C GLN A 121 -6.44 41.33 -0.25
N LEU A 122 -7.19 40.36 -0.77
CA LEU A 122 -8.29 40.61 -1.70
C LEU A 122 -9.38 41.51 -1.10
N GLN A 123 -9.71 41.33 0.18
CA GLN A 123 -10.64 42.20 0.89
C GLN A 123 -10.11 43.65 0.97
N SER A 124 -8.82 43.82 1.25
CA SER A 124 -8.20 45.14 1.30
C SER A 124 -8.15 45.81 -0.08
N ASP A 125 -7.88 45.05 -1.14
CA ASP A 125 -7.87 45.52 -2.53
C ASP A 125 -9.26 45.96 -2.98
N ALA A 126 -10.30 45.19 -2.62
CA ALA A 126 -11.69 45.54 -2.89
C ALA A 126 -12.09 46.84 -2.18
N ALA A 127 -11.64 47.04 -0.94
CA ALA A 127 -11.88 48.27 -0.20
C ALA A 127 -11.13 49.47 -0.83
N ASN A 128 -9.89 49.26 -1.27
CA ASN A 128 -9.09 50.27 -1.96
C ASN A 128 -9.75 50.69 -3.28
N LEU A 129 -10.18 49.73 -4.11
CA LEU A 129 -10.88 49.99 -5.37
C LEU A 129 -12.20 50.74 -5.15
N ARG A 130 -12.96 50.38 -4.11
CA ARG A 130 -14.17 51.12 -3.73
C ARG A 130 -13.84 52.59 -3.42
N ASN A 131 -12.81 52.84 -2.62
CA ASN A 131 -12.39 54.20 -2.27
C ASN A 131 -11.90 54.97 -3.51
N GLU A 132 -11.16 54.31 -4.40
CA GLU A 132 -10.70 54.89 -5.66
C GLU A 132 -11.86 55.28 -6.58
N LEU A 133 -12.86 54.41 -6.74
CA LEU A 133 -14.08 54.69 -7.50
C LEU A 133 -14.84 55.88 -6.90
N ILE A 134 -15.04 55.91 -5.58
CA ILE A 134 -15.71 57.04 -4.91
C ILE A 134 -14.97 58.34 -5.18
N SER A 135 -13.63 58.33 -5.10
CA SER A 135 -12.80 59.50 -5.39
C SER A 135 -12.92 59.94 -6.86
N LEU A 136 -12.90 58.99 -7.80
CA LEU A 136 -13.04 59.26 -9.23
C LEU A 136 -14.42 59.85 -9.55
N TYR A 137 -15.50 59.24 -9.07
CA TYR A 137 -16.85 59.76 -9.26
C TYR A 137 -17.03 61.13 -8.60
N SER A 138 -16.47 61.34 -7.42
CA SER A 138 -16.52 62.66 -6.76
C SER A 138 -15.80 63.73 -7.58
N LYS A 139 -14.66 63.40 -8.21
CA LYS A 139 -13.98 64.31 -9.15
C LYS A 139 -14.85 64.59 -10.37
N HIS A 140 -15.43 63.56 -10.99
CA HIS A 140 -16.31 63.72 -12.15
C HIS A 140 -17.57 64.54 -11.84
N ILE A 141 -18.19 64.33 -10.67
CA ILE A 141 -19.35 65.12 -10.24
C ILE A 141 -18.97 66.59 -10.08
N LYS A 142 -17.83 66.91 -9.46
CA LYS A 142 -17.33 68.29 -9.38
C LYS A 142 -17.09 68.88 -10.76
N SER A 143 -16.49 68.14 -11.69
CA SER A 143 -16.30 68.62 -13.06
C SER A 143 -17.61 68.85 -13.83
N ILE A 144 -18.68 68.12 -13.50
CA ILE A 144 -20.02 68.35 -14.07
C ILE A 144 -20.66 69.59 -13.43
N ASP A 145 -20.48 69.80 -12.12
CA ASP A 145 -20.95 70.99 -11.41
C ASP A 145 -20.22 72.27 -11.88
N ASP A 146 -18.95 72.14 -12.28
CA ASP A 146 -18.16 73.22 -12.90
C ASP A 146 -18.59 73.52 -14.36
N LEU A 147 -19.40 72.67 -15.00
CA LEU A 147 -19.97 73.00 -16.31
C LEU A 147 -21.11 74.01 -16.12
N PRO A 148 -21.18 75.08 -16.93
CA PRO A 148 -22.23 76.07 -16.82
C PRO A 148 -23.60 75.39 -16.90
N SER A 149 -24.45 75.66 -15.91
CA SER A 149 -25.83 75.17 -15.87
C SER A 149 -26.59 75.71 -17.08
N THR A 150 -27.70 75.07 -17.47
CA THR A 150 -28.61 75.61 -18.49
C THR A 150 -29.03 77.04 -18.17
N SER A 151 -29.09 77.40 -16.87
CA SER A 151 -29.32 78.79 -16.41
C SER A 151 -28.17 79.74 -16.73
N ASP A 152 -26.91 79.28 -16.66
CA ASP A 152 -25.73 80.12 -16.96
C ASP A 152 -25.53 80.28 -18.47
N VAL A 153 -25.88 79.25 -19.25
CA VAL A 153 -25.93 79.31 -20.72
C VAL A 153 -27.06 80.24 -21.17
N GLU A 154 -28.22 80.22 -20.52
CA GLU A 154 -29.33 81.16 -20.78
C GLU A 154 -28.98 82.60 -20.40
N ALA A 155 -28.30 82.82 -19.27
CA ALA A 155 -27.81 84.14 -18.88
C ALA A 155 -26.75 84.67 -19.87
N SER A 156 -25.81 83.82 -20.28
CA SER A 156 -24.80 84.17 -21.29
C SER A 156 -25.43 84.44 -22.66
N LYS A 157 -26.49 83.72 -23.03
CA LYS A 157 -27.25 83.90 -24.27
C LYS A 157 -28.10 85.18 -24.23
N ALA A 158 -28.70 85.50 -23.09
CA ALA A 158 -29.42 86.75 -22.87
C ALA A 158 -28.47 87.97 -22.89
N GLU A 159 -27.29 87.88 -22.29
CA GLU A 159 -26.25 88.92 -22.40
C GLU A 159 -25.72 89.06 -23.84
N LEU A 160 -25.61 87.96 -24.59
CA LEU A 160 -25.23 87.99 -26.01
C LEU A 160 -26.32 88.61 -26.90
N ASP A 161 -27.60 88.29 -26.67
CA ASP A 161 -28.75 88.87 -27.38
C ASP A 161 -28.96 90.36 -27.02
N GLU A 162 -28.63 90.78 -25.79
CA GLU A 162 -28.65 92.19 -25.37
C GLU A 162 -27.51 92.99 -26.01
N LYS A 163 -26.33 92.37 -26.15
CA LYS A 163 -25.15 93.00 -26.75
C LYS A 163 -25.18 93.02 -28.28
N TYR A 164 -25.94 92.10 -28.90
CA TYR A 164 -26.12 92.00 -30.35
C TYR A 164 -27.56 91.59 -30.69
N PRO A 165 -28.50 92.55 -30.86
CA PRO A 165 -29.86 92.23 -31.24
C PRO A 165 -29.90 91.79 -32.71
N THR A 166 -30.23 90.53 -32.96
CA THR A 166 -30.63 90.07 -34.30
C THR A 166 -32.14 89.96 -34.36
N GLU A 167 -32.77 90.72 -35.25
CA GLU A 167 -34.17 90.51 -35.64
C GLU A 167 -34.35 89.13 -36.28
N GLU A 168 -35.52 88.51 -36.06
CA GLU A 168 -35.94 87.32 -36.80
C GLU A 168 -35.96 87.60 -38.30
N VAL A 169 -35.02 87.01 -39.05
CA VAL A 169 -35.09 86.98 -40.51
C VAL A 169 -35.55 85.59 -40.94
N THR A 170 -36.78 85.55 -41.47
CA THR A 170 -37.31 84.45 -42.27
C THR A 170 -36.39 84.09 -43.46
N ALA A 171 -36.30 82.78 -43.71
CA ALA A 171 -35.49 82.07 -44.70
C ALA A 171 -35.39 82.66 -46.13
N PRO A 172 -34.38 82.22 -46.92
CA PRO A 172 -34.71 81.35 -48.06
C PRO A 172 -33.72 80.21 -48.34
N ALA A 173 -34.11 79.36 -49.28
CA ALA A 173 -33.64 78.00 -49.54
C ALA A 173 -32.45 77.83 -50.53
N GLN A 174 -31.73 76.70 -50.36
CA GLN A 174 -31.05 75.80 -51.35
C GLN A 174 -29.80 76.33 -52.13
N PRO A 175 -28.85 75.48 -52.64
CA PRO A 175 -28.98 74.08 -53.12
C PRO A 175 -27.85 73.07 -52.74
N GLN A 176 -28.04 71.82 -53.19
CA GLN A 176 -27.17 70.63 -53.07
C GLN A 176 -26.05 70.59 -54.15
N VAL A 177 -24.94 69.88 -53.86
CA VAL A 177 -24.10 69.03 -54.75
C VAL A 177 -23.13 68.24 -53.84
N GLU A 178 -23.28 66.92 -53.66
CA GLU A 178 -22.73 65.81 -54.46
C GLU A 178 -21.19 65.81 -54.61
N ASP A 179 -20.52 64.85 -53.95
CA ASP A 179 -19.50 64.04 -54.61
C ASP A 179 -19.37 62.66 -53.94
N ASP A 180 -19.50 61.64 -54.78
CA ASP A 180 -19.34 60.20 -54.54
C ASP A 180 -17.89 59.84 -54.15
N VAL A 181 -17.69 58.95 -53.17
CA VAL A 181 -16.85 57.75 -53.39
C VAL A 181 -17.45 56.56 -52.63
N LYS A 182 -17.88 55.59 -53.42
CA LYS A 182 -18.35 54.24 -53.07
C LYS A 182 -17.27 53.41 -52.38
N ILE A 183 -17.60 52.68 -51.31
CA ILE A 183 -17.30 51.23 -51.24
C ILE A 183 -18.52 50.49 -50.66
N ALA A 184 -18.95 49.52 -51.47
CA ALA A 184 -20.06 48.59 -51.39
C ALA A 184 -20.42 47.95 -50.02
N VAL A 185 -21.72 48.01 -49.72
CA VAL A 185 -22.56 47.01 -49.00
C VAL A 185 -22.55 45.66 -49.79
N PRO A 186 -22.94 44.46 -49.29
CA PRO A 186 -24.13 44.19 -48.45
C PRO A 186 -23.93 43.11 -47.35
N SER A 187 -24.55 43.26 -46.19
CA SER A 187 -25.87 42.72 -45.78
C SER A 187 -25.94 41.20 -45.56
N GLU A 188 -26.52 40.87 -44.40
CA GLU A 188 -27.48 39.80 -44.13
C GLU A 188 -27.06 38.54 -43.34
N MET A 189 -28.01 38.17 -42.46
CA MET A 189 -28.20 36.91 -41.71
C MET A 189 -27.48 36.80 -40.36
N LYS A 190 -28.05 36.25 -39.29
CA LYS A 190 -29.41 35.86 -38.85
C LYS A 190 -29.19 35.32 -37.43
N ALA A 191 -30.10 35.60 -36.50
CA ALA A 191 -30.05 35.05 -35.14
C ALA A 191 -30.57 33.59 -35.09
N GLU A 192 -29.98 32.83 -34.14
CA GLU A 192 -30.37 31.51 -33.56
C GLU A 192 -30.22 30.24 -34.42
N PRO A 193 -30.10 29.01 -33.84
CA PRO A 193 -29.71 28.56 -32.49
C PRO A 193 -28.63 27.45 -32.51
N ILE A 194 -28.29 26.95 -31.31
CA ILE A 194 -27.41 25.81 -31.03
C ILE A 194 -28.12 24.49 -31.43
N ALA A 195 -27.47 23.65 -32.23
CA ALA A 195 -27.85 22.24 -32.41
C ALA A 195 -26.60 21.38 -32.71
N GLU A 196 -26.51 20.28 -31.97
CA GLU A 196 -25.48 19.24 -32.01
C GLU A 196 -25.38 18.55 -33.38
N THR A 197 -24.15 18.30 -33.81
CA THR A 197 -23.82 17.11 -34.61
C THR A 197 -22.45 16.60 -34.17
N GLU A 198 -22.47 15.37 -33.68
CA GLU A 198 -21.30 14.49 -33.56
C GLU A 198 -20.60 14.36 -34.91
N GLU A 199 -19.27 14.41 -34.93
CA GLU A 199 -18.45 13.44 -35.65
C GLU A 199 -16.99 13.46 -35.12
N VAL A 200 -16.68 12.39 -34.38
CA VAL A 200 -15.42 11.63 -34.35
C VAL A 200 -14.12 12.33 -34.76
N SER A 201 -13.28 12.60 -33.77
CA SER A 201 -11.82 12.66 -33.92
C SER A 201 -11.16 11.66 -32.96
N ALA A 202 -10.45 10.72 -33.56
CA ALA A 202 -9.84 9.56 -32.94
C ALA A 202 -8.73 9.95 -31.93
N HIS A 203 -8.79 9.39 -30.72
CA HIS A 203 -7.66 9.32 -29.82
C HIS A 203 -7.11 7.89 -29.75
N PRO A 204 -5.78 7.72 -29.76
CA PRO A 204 -5.16 6.40 -29.74
C PRO A 204 -5.38 5.75 -28.37
N LYS A 205 -5.85 4.50 -28.38
CA LYS A 205 -6.08 3.67 -27.19
C LYS A 205 -4.78 3.56 -26.38
N ARG A 206 -4.72 4.23 -25.22
CA ARG A 206 -3.74 3.91 -24.19
C ARG A 206 -4.03 2.51 -23.68
N GLN A 207 -3.15 1.55 -23.97
CA GLN A 207 -3.18 0.24 -23.34
C GLN A 207 -3.03 0.43 -21.82
N SER A 208 -4.10 0.14 -21.09
CA SER A 208 -4.09 0.18 -19.63
C SER A 208 -3.17 -0.91 -19.10
N LYS A 209 -2.25 -0.55 -18.21
CA LYS A 209 -1.25 -1.44 -17.58
C LYS A 209 -1.85 -2.57 -16.75
N PHE A 210 -3.18 -2.68 -16.65
CA PHE A 210 -3.88 -3.65 -15.81
C PHE A 210 -4.75 -4.65 -16.59
N SER A 211 -4.66 -4.70 -17.93
CA SER A 211 -5.43 -5.66 -18.76
C SER A 211 -5.11 -7.14 -18.49
N HIS A 212 -4.02 -7.41 -17.77
CA HIS A 212 -3.58 -8.74 -17.37
C HIS A 212 -4.07 -9.17 -15.99
N LEU A 213 -4.77 -8.30 -15.24
CA LEU A 213 -5.30 -8.65 -13.92
C LEU A 213 -6.70 -9.23 -14.06
N LYS A 214 -6.81 -10.51 -13.73
CA LYS A 214 -8.03 -11.33 -13.76
C LYS A 214 -8.74 -11.27 -12.41
N PHE A 215 -9.16 -10.07 -12.00
CA PHE A 215 -9.98 -9.92 -10.79
C PHE A 215 -11.42 -10.34 -11.10
N GLY A 216 -11.93 -11.37 -10.43
CA GLY A 216 -13.34 -11.78 -10.47
C GLY A 216 -13.66 -12.99 -11.36
N ASP A 217 -12.74 -13.48 -12.18
CA ASP A 217 -13.00 -14.62 -13.09
C ASP A 217 -13.27 -15.95 -12.35
N ASN A 218 -12.91 -16.06 -11.05
CA ASN A 218 -13.07 -17.27 -10.24
C ASN A 218 -13.92 -17.07 -8.95
N TYR A 219 -14.75 -16.03 -8.87
CA TYR A 219 -15.61 -15.82 -7.71
C TYR A 219 -17.04 -16.27 -8.01
N ASP A 220 -17.37 -17.51 -7.63
CA ASP A 220 -18.74 -18.03 -7.69
C ASP A 220 -19.46 -17.71 -6.38
N VAL A 221 -20.45 -16.82 -6.46
CA VAL A 221 -21.26 -16.34 -5.34
C VAL A 221 -22.44 -17.27 -5.01
N THR A 222 -22.53 -18.42 -5.68
CA THR A 222 -23.63 -19.39 -5.49
C THR A 222 -23.25 -20.60 -4.63
N ALA A 223 -22.04 -20.63 -4.09
CA ALA A 223 -21.63 -21.60 -3.08
C ALA A 223 -21.87 -21.05 -1.66
N ASP A 224 -23.14 -20.92 -1.28
CA ASP A 224 -23.60 -20.80 0.11
C ASP A 224 -24.98 -21.46 0.26
#